data_AF-A0A0F9TH12-F1
#
_entry.id   AF-A0A0F9TH12-F1
#
_cell.length_a   1.000
_cell.length_b   1.000
_cell.length_c   1.000
_cell.angle_alpha   90.00
_cell.angle_beta   90.00
_cell.angle_gamma   90.00
#
_symmetry.space_group_name_H-M   'P 1'
#
loop_
_entity.id
_entity.type
_entity.pdbx_description
1 polymer ?
#
loop_
_entity_poly.entity_id
_entity_poly.type
_entity_poly.pdbx_seq_one_letter_code
_entity_poly.pdbx_strand_id
1 'polypeptide(L)'
;MLPTKWLPALLDVDVDPDATEEVDLEGNYEFLTVIIPTLGQSSKLEAQIAMASEGTFYPVWHWDADAAGDFLGQTSSVTTTRAITFNIGGAQFVKVGVEGTNMSTDVTFYVRGFNRS
;
A
#
# COMPACT_ATOMS: atom_id res chain seq x y z
N MET A 1 9.31 18.64 7.71
CA MET A 1 8.41 17.72 6.97
C MET A 1 7.11 18.42 6.64
N LEU A 2 6.74 18.53 5.36
CA LEU A 2 5.37 18.86 4.96
C LEU A 2 4.71 17.54 4.56
N PRO A 3 3.98 16.85 5.46
CA PRO A 3 3.24 15.66 5.07
C PRO A 3 2.19 16.05 4.04
N THR A 4 2.11 15.28 2.95
CA THR A 4 1.11 15.49 1.90
C THR A 4 -0.27 15.04 2.36
N LYS A 5 -1.28 15.22 1.52
CA LYS A 5 -2.64 14.75 1.79
C LYS A 5 -2.67 13.21 1.79
N TRP A 6 -3.51 12.61 2.64
CA TRP A 6 -3.83 11.18 2.52
C TRP A 6 -4.72 10.94 1.30
N LEU A 7 -4.31 9.99 0.46
CA LEU A 7 -5.01 9.61 -0.75
C LEU A 7 -5.66 8.24 -0.53
N PRO A 8 -6.97 8.09 -0.79
CA PRO A 8 -7.64 6.80 -0.66
C PRO A 8 -7.26 5.89 -1.83
N ALA A 9 -7.06 4.61 -1.54
CA ALA A 9 -7.01 3.53 -2.51
C ALA A 9 -8.18 2.58 -2.20
N LEU A 10 -9.26 2.68 -2.98
CA LEU A 10 -10.46 1.86 -2.77
C LEU A 10 -10.28 0.55 -3.52
N LEU A 11 -10.18 -0.55 -2.79
CA LEU A 11 -10.18 -1.88 -3.37
C LEU A 11 -11.63 -2.35 -3.46
N ASP A 12 -12.12 -2.41 -4.69
CA ASP A 12 -13.39 -3.06 -5.03
C ASP A 12 -13.15 -4.57 -5.10
N VAL A 13 -13.43 -5.24 -3.98
CA VAL A 13 -13.19 -6.68 -3.83
C VAL A 13 -14.40 -7.50 -4.26
N ASP A 14 -15.54 -6.86 -4.51
CA ASP A 14 -16.74 -7.55 -4.98
C ASP A 14 -16.63 -7.91 -6.48
N VAL A 15 -15.82 -7.14 -7.22
CA VAL A 15 -15.45 -7.40 -8.61
C VAL A 15 -14.19 -8.27 -8.73
N ASP A 16 -13.18 -8.05 -7.88
CA ASP A 16 -11.88 -8.72 -7.97
C ASP A 16 -11.36 -9.23 -6.60
N PRO A 17 -11.27 -10.56 -6.38
CA PRO A 17 -10.72 -11.11 -5.14
C PRO A 17 -9.23 -10.81 -4.93
N ASP A 18 -8.51 -10.42 -5.99
CA ASP A 18 -7.11 -9.98 -5.98
C ASP A 18 -7.02 -8.48 -6.29
N ALA A 19 -7.92 -7.68 -5.70
CA ALA A 19 -8.02 -6.26 -5.96
C ALA A 19 -6.73 -5.50 -5.62
N THR A 20 -6.29 -4.70 -6.59
CA THR A 20 -5.22 -3.71 -6.43
C THR A 20 -5.71 -2.37 -6.95
N GLU A 21 -5.27 -1.28 -6.32
CA GLU A 21 -5.60 0.08 -6.76
C GLU A 21 -4.33 0.91 -6.93
N GLU A 22 -4.23 1.56 -8.09
CA GLU A 22 -3.18 2.52 -8.42
C GLU A 22 -3.55 3.90 -7.91
N VAL A 23 -2.61 4.56 -7.23
CA VAL A 23 -2.75 5.91 -6.69
C VAL A 23 -1.58 6.77 -7.16
N ASP A 24 -1.91 7.90 -7.78
CA ASP A 24 -0.97 8.98 -8.08
C ASP A 24 -0.74 9.82 -6.83
N LEU A 25 0.50 9.87 -6.33
CA LEU A 25 0.88 10.69 -5.19
C LEU A 25 0.93 12.21 -5.49
N GLU A 26 0.70 12.60 -6.74
CA GLU A 26 0.78 13.98 -7.27
C GLU A 26 2.19 14.59 -7.12
N GLY A 27 3.21 13.75 -6.96
CA GLY A 27 4.60 14.18 -6.81
C GLY A 27 5.56 13.02 -6.58
N ASN A 28 6.85 13.32 -6.69
CA ASN A 28 7.93 12.37 -6.45
C ASN A 28 8.36 12.45 -4.98
N TYR A 29 8.24 11.34 -4.25
CA TYR A 29 8.57 11.29 -2.82
C TYR A 29 9.64 10.26 -2.49
N GLU A 30 10.42 10.53 -1.45
CA GLU A 30 11.41 9.58 -0.94
C GLU A 30 10.75 8.43 -0.17
N PHE A 31 9.67 8.73 0.55
CA PHE A 31 8.97 7.77 1.40
C PHE A 31 7.47 7.73 1.13
N LEU A 32 6.88 6.58 1.43
CA LEU A 32 5.45 6.30 1.37
C LEU A 32 4.99 5.75 2.72
N THR A 33 3.93 6.30 3.31
CA THR A 33 3.20 5.62 4.38
C THR A 33 1.89 5.05 3.84
N VAL A 34 1.60 3.80 4.14
CA VAL A 34 0.34 3.12 3.84
C VAL A 34 -0.37 2.79 5.16
N ILE A 35 -1.60 3.27 5.30
CA ILE A 35 -2.52 2.86 6.36
C ILE A 35 -3.33 1.69 5.81
N ILE A 36 -3.18 0.56 6.47
CA ILE A 36 -3.90 -0.69 6.19
C ILE A 36 -5.08 -0.75 7.16
N PRO A 37 -6.32 -0.86 6.66
CA PRO A 37 -7.49 -0.98 7.51
C PRO A 37 -7.51 -2.35 8.22
N THR A 38 -8.49 -2.55 9.10
CA THR A 38 -8.75 -3.89 9.64
C THR A 38 -9.20 -4.81 8.51
N LEU A 39 -8.51 -5.93 8.33
CA LEU A 39 -8.87 -7.01 7.42
C LEU A 39 -9.43 -8.16 8.26
N GLY A 40 -10.75 -8.37 8.18
CA GLY A 40 -11.46 -9.41 8.94
C GLY A 40 -11.12 -10.83 8.49
N GLN A 41 -10.41 -10.97 7.37
CA GLN A 41 -9.98 -12.23 6.78
C GLN A 41 -8.47 -12.18 6.56
N SER A 42 -7.83 -13.35 6.41
CA SER A 42 -6.39 -13.41 6.19
C SER A 42 -6.08 -13.17 4.72
N SER A 43 -5.46 -12.04 4.39
CA SER A 43 -5.11 -11.64 3.01
C SER A 43 -3.60 -11.50 2.85
N LYS A 44 -3.09 -11.71 1.64
CA LYS A 44 -1.71 -11.36 1.32
C LYS A 44 -1.67 -9.89 0.93
N LEU A 45 -0.88 -9.07 1.62
CA LEU A 45 -0.77 -7.65 1.28
C LEU A 45 0.22 -7.43 0.14
N GLU A 46 -0.15 -6.54 -0.77
CA GLU A 46 0.71 -6.12 -1.86
C GLU A 46 0.92 -4.61 -1.83
N ALA A 47 2.16 -4.20 -2.10
CA ALA A 47 2.52 -2.81 -2.33
C ALA A 47 3.60 -2.75 -3.39
N GLN A 48 3.39 -1.90 -4.39
CA GLN A 48 4.26 -1.73 -5.53
C GLN A 48 4.35 -0.25 -5.90
N ILE A 49 5.38 0.12 -6.65
CA ILE A 49 5.64 1.50 -7.08
C ILE A 49 6.02 1.57 -8.56
N ALA A 50 5.70 2.68 -9.18
CA ALA A 50 6.10 3.02 -10.54
C ALA A 50 6.46 4.51 -10.67
N MET A 51 7.33 4.81 -11.64
CA MET A 51 7.72 6.18 -12.00
C MET A 51 6.71 6.87 -12.93
N ALA A 52 5.86 6.09 -13.60
CA ALA A 52 4.86 6.58 -14.54
C ALA A 52 3.56 5.78 -14.36
N SER A 53 2.42 6.44 -14.58
CA SER A 53 1.10 5.80 -14.53
C SER A 53 1.02 4.69 -15.57
N GLU A 54 0.34 3.59 -15.24
CA GLU A 54 0.23 2.39 -16.09
C GLU A 54 1.60 1.79 -16.50
N GLY A 55 2.68 2.18 -15.83
CA GLY A 55 4.02 1.73 -16.11
C GLY A 55 4.34 0.35 -15.54
N THR A 56 5.62 -0.01 -15.55
CA THR A 56 6.08 -1.21 -14.84
C THR A 56 6.10 -0.95 -13.34
N PHE A 57 5.32 -1.73 -12.61
CA PHE A 57 5.28 -1.73 -11.15
C PHE A 57 6.34 -2.66 -10.57
N TYR A 58 7.05 -2.18 -9.55
CA TYR A 58 8.06 -2.94 -8.81
C TYR A 58 7.64 -3.07 -7.35
N PRO A 59 7.86 -4.23 -6.70
CA PRO A 59 7.59 -4.38 -5.28
C PRO A 59 8.37 -3.35 -4.44
N VAL A 60 7.70 -2.74 -3.46
CA VAL A 60 8.39 -1.87 -2.50
C VAL A 60 9.13 -2.71 -1.47
N TRP A 61 10.24 -2.16 -0.97
CA TRP A 61 10.98 -2.74 0.15
C TRP A 61 10.73 -1.92 1.42
N HIS A 62 10.49 -2.61 2.52
CA HIS A 62 10.29 -2.00 3.82
C HIS A 62 11.60 -1.41 4.36
N TRP A 63 11.54 -0.20 4.92
CA TRP A 63 12.73 0.50 5.42
C TRP A 63 13.12 0.08 6.86
N ASP A 64 12.18 -0.40 7.66
CA ASP A 64 12.44 -0.76 9.04
C ASP A 64 12.86 -2.24 9.16
N ALA A 65 14.16 -2.42 9.40
CA ALA A 65 14.82 -3.72 9.55
C ALA A 65 14.48 -4.42 10.87
N ASP A 66 13.83 -3.73 11.83
CA ASP A 66 13.40 -4.29 13.12
C ASP A 66 11.93 -4.74 13.13
N ALA A 67 11.21 -4.61 12.00
CA ALA A 67 9.86 -5.14 11.88
C ALA A 67 9.90 -6.67 11.75
N ALA A 68 9.81 -7.36 12.88
CA ALA A 68 9.60 -8.80 12.95
C ALA A 68 8.27 -9.18 12.26
N GLY A 69 8.34 -9.47 10.96
CA GLY A 69 7.19 -9.85 10.13
C GLY A 69 7.12 -8.99 8.89
N ASP A 70 7.74 -9.44 7.80
CA ASP A 70 7.56 -8.86 6.48
C ASP A 70 6.10 -9.08 6.05
N PHE A 71 5.26 -8.07 6.24
CA PHE A 71 3.80 -8.18 6.05
C PHE A 71 3.43 -8.17 4.57
N LEU A 72 4.30 -7.60 3.73
CA LEU A 72 4.16 -7.64 2.29
C LEU A 72 4.48 -9.04 1.78
N GLY A 73 3.60 -9.56 0.93
CA GLY A 73 3.76 -10.90 0.39
C GLY A 73 3.44 -12.04 1.37
N GLN A 74 3.09 -11.75 2.62
CA GLN A 74 2.62 -12.75 3.59
C GLN A 74 1.11 -12.68 3.78
N THR A 75 0.49 -13.86 3.83
CA THR A 75 -0.92 -14.00 4.19
C THR A 75 -1.09 -13.71 5.68
N SER A 76 -1.81 -12.64 6.02
CA SER A 76 -2.03 -12.22 7.41
C SER A 76 -3.41 -11.60 7.58
N SER A 77 -4.03 -11.79 8.74
CA SER A 77 -5.20 -11.00 9.14
C SER A 77 -4.73 -9.74 9.87
N VAL A 78 -5.35 -8.61 9.54
CA VAL A 78 -5.06 -7.32 10.17
C VAL A 78 -6.20 -7.01 11.12
N THR A 79 -6.08 -7.42 12.38
CA THR A 79 -7.16 -7.25 13.37
C THR A 79 -7.30 -5.82 13.91
N THR A 80 -6.31 -4.96 13.62
CA THR A 80 -6.26 -3.55 14.01
C THR A 80 -5.60 -2.76 12.89
N THR A 81 -6.08 -1.55 12.62
CA THR A 81 -5.43 -0.62 11.66
C THR A 81 -3.94 -0.51 11.91
N ARG A 82 -3.14 -0.56 10.84
CA ARG A 82 -1.67 -0.44 10.88
C ARG A 82 -1.20 0.64 9.92
N ALA A 83 -0.08 1.27 10.24
CA ALA A 83 0.63 2.17 9.34
C ALA A 83 2.02 1.62 9.08
N ILE A 84 2.38 1.44 7.81
CA ILE A 84 3.67 0.93 7.36
C ILE A 84 4.33 1.97 6.47
N THR A 85 5.65 2.17 6.62
CA THR A 85 6.39 3.15 5.83
C THR A 85 7.46 2.48 4.96
N PHE A 86 7.48 2.84 3.68
CA PHE A 86 8.38 2.33 2.66
C PHE A 86 9.29 3.44 2.16
N ASN A 87 10.51 3.09 1.74
CA ASN A 87 11.33 3.96 0.91
C ASN A 87 10.98 3.67 -0.55
N ILE A 88 10.55 4.70 -1.28
CA ILE A 88 10.09 4.57 -2.66
C ILE A 88 11.01 5.26 -3.67
N GLY A 89 12.13 5.83 -3.21
CA GLY A 89 13.22 6.31 -4.06
C GLY A 89 12.85 7.38 -5.09
N GLY A 90 11.75 8.12 -4.90
CA GLY A 90 11.26 9.12 -5.84
C GLY A 90 10.11 8.66 -6.73
N ALA A 91 9.52 7.48 -6.50
CA ALA A 91 8.34 7.06 -7.23
C ALA A 91 7.14 7.99 -6.99
N GLN A 92 6.28 8.11 -8.00
CA GLN A 92 5.05 8.91 -7.97
C GLN A 92 3.80 8.03 -7.89
N PHE A 93 3.80 6.87 -8.54
CA PHE A 93 2.64 5.99 -8.60
C PHE A 93 2.83 4.84 -7.65
N VAL A 94 1.79 4.52 -6.90
CA VAL A 94 1.78 3.43 -5.92
C VAL A 94 0.62 2.51 -6.27
N LYS A 95 0.84 1.21 -6.19
CA LYS A 95 -0.23 0.23 -6.24
C LYS A 95 -0.28 -0.50 -4.90
N VAL A 96 -1.43 -0.50 -4.25
CA VAL A 96 -1.66 -1.27 -3.02
C VAL A 96 -2.79 -2.24 -3.25
N GLY A 97 -2.74 -3.39 -2.62
CA GLY A 97 -3.73 -4.41 -2.86
C GLY A 97 -3.71 -5.52 -1.84
N VAL A 98 -4.66 -6.43 -2.05
CA VAL A 98 -4.75 -7.71 -1.37
C VAL A 98 -4.79 -8.81 -2.42
N GLU A 99 -4.07 -9.91 -2.18
CA GLU A 99 -4.11 -11.10 -3.01
C GLU A 99 -4.58 -12.30 -2.17
N GLY A 100 -5.29 -13.22 -2.83
CA GLY A 100 -5.56 -14.56 -2.35
C GLY A 100 -6.70 -14.67 -1.35
N THR A 101 -7.73 -13.82 -1.45
CA THR A 101 -8.84 -13.81 -0.49
C THR A 101 -10.25 -13.82 -1.05
N ASN A 102 -11.15 -14.51 -0.33
CA ASN A 102 -12.60 -14.36 -0.43
C ASN A 102 -13.08 -13.11 0.32
N MET A 103 -12.41 -11.96 0.15
CA MET A 103 -12.86 -10.72 0.79
C MET A 103 -14.28 -10.43 0.29
N SER A 104 -15.20 -10.18 1.22
CA SER A 104 -16.63 -10.02 0.92
C SER A 104 -17.09 -8.57 1.02
N THR A 105 -16.16 -7.64 1.20
CA THR A 105 -16.45 -6.23 1.49
C THR A 105 -15.27 -5.37 1.09
N ASP A 106 -15.55 -4.32 0.34
CA ASP A 106 -14.57 -3.32 -0.08
C ASP A 106 -13.73 -2.81 1.08
N VAL A 107 -12.47 -2.53 0.78
CA VAL A 107 -11.53 -2.01 1.76
C VAL A 107 -10.84 -0.77 1.22
N THR A 108 -10.68 0.23 2.08
CA THR A 108 -9.98 1.46 1.72
C THR A 108 -8.64 1.52 2.43
N PHE A 109 -7.57 1.49 1.64
CA PHE A 109 -6.23 1.83 2.11
C PHE A 109 -6.06 3.34 2.01
N TYR A 110 -5.17 3.90 2.83
CA TYR A 110 -4.77 5.30 2.66
C TYR A 110 -3.27 5.39 2.46
N VAL A 111 -2.84 6.11 1.43
CA VAL A 111 -1.44 6.27 1.10
C VAL A 111 -1.04 7.74 1.19
N ARG A 112 0.23 7.99 1.50
CA ARG A 112 0.78 9.35 1.58
C ARG A 112 2.28 9.35 1.32
N GLY A 113 2.72 10.20 0.39
CA GLY A 113 4.13 10.45 0.11
C GLY A 113 4.74 11.53 1.02
N PHE A 114 6.02 11.42 1.37
CA PHE A 114 6.76 12.48 2.05
C PHE A 114 8.27 12.43 1.78
N ASN A 115 8.96 13.55 1.98
CA ASN A 115 10.42 13.68 1.83
C ASN A 115 11.08 13.93 3.20
N ARG A 116 12.33 13.50 3.38
CA ARG A 116 13.14 13.98 4.51
C ARG A 116 13.38 15.48 4.34
N SER A 117 13.22 16.24 5.43
CA SER A 117 13.60 17.66 5.47
C SER A 117 15.07 17.82 5.74
#